data_AF-A0A117KBH0-F1
#
_entry.id   AF-A0A117KBH0-F1
#
_cell.length_a   1.000
_cell.length_b   1.000
_cell.length_c   1.000
_cell.angle_alpha   90.00
_cell.angle_beta   90.00
_cell.angle_gamma   90.00
#
_symmetry.space_group_name_H-M   'P 1'
#
loop_
_entity.id
_entity.type
_entity.pdbx_description
1 polymer ?
#
loop_
_entity_poly.entity_id
_entity_poly.type
_entity_poly.pdbx_seq_one_letter_code
_entity_poly.pdbx_strand_id
1 'polypeptide(L)'
;MATYESFIKLNGSVGDLVFYNLNGKNIVRKKSGFNKNAFHKSASYEKVRQNSSEFGHCSKVGKIIRQCLEVYIKESDDPLLYQKFAKLMTEIKDLDNASEKGKRTVKSGLATESGMKMLRNFQFGNIQGLENAATISAGLWDYGLVLDKNIVVDEIIIETLRIDFEEHKSEHFKQQIFVEKPMNEYVFQKHFSDEELQFHFVVLKKDGKIMRMGFV
;
A
#
# COMPACT_ATOMS: atom_id res chain seq x y z
N MET A 1 -22.38 -10.62 32.72
CA MET A 1 -23.68 -10.34 32.06
C MET A 1 -24.77 -10.57 33.08
N ALA A 2 -25.89 -9.85 32.97
CA ALA A 2 -27.06 -10.04 33.83
C ALA A 2 -28.25 -10.51 33.00
N THR A 3 -29.18 -11.23 33.61
CA THR A 3 -30.48 -11.56 33.01
C THR A 3 -31.51 -10.51 33.46
N TYR A 4 -32.54 -10.27 32.66
CA TYR A 4 -33.66 -9.42 33.05
C TYR A 4 -35.00 -10.15 32.84
N GLU A 5 -35.92 -9.99 33.79
CA GLU A 5 -37.28 -10.49 33.68
C GLU A 5 -38.25 -9.31 33.72
N SER A 6 -39.15 -9.25 32.74
CA SER A 6 -40.17 -8.22 32.61
C SER A 6 -41.31 -8.73 31.75
N PHE A 7 -42.51 -8.22 31.99
CA PHE A 7 -43.67 -8.44 31.11
C PHE A 7 -43.49 -7.78 29.73
N ILE A 8 -42.63 -6.76 29.64
CA ILE A 8 -42.27 -6.08 28.39
C ILE A 8 -41.00 -6.71 27.84
N LYS A 9 -41.05 -7.18 26.58
CA LYS A 9 -39.89 -7.65 25.85
C LYS A 9 -39.14 -6.48 25.23
N LEU A 10 -37.94 -6.20 25.73
CA LEU A 10 -37.04 -5.18 25.19
C LEU A 10 -35.97 -5.87 24.33
N ASN A 11 -35.81 -5.39 23.10
CA ASN A 11 -34.71 -5.74 22.20
C ASN A 11 -34.11 -4.45 21.64
N GLY A 12 -32.80 -4.27 21.80
CA GLY A 12 -32.09 -3.06 21.38
C GLY A 12 -31.43 -2.32 22.54
N SER A 13 -31.13 -1.04 22.35
CA SER A 13 -30.40 -0.22 23.32
C SER A 13 -31.31 0.79 24.02
N VAL A 14 -31.23 0.87 25.35
CA VAL A 14 -31.87 1.93 26.16
C VAL A 14 -30.81 2.52 27.08
N GLY A 15 -30.47 3.80 26.88
CA GLY A 15 -29.36 4.45 27.59
C GLY A 15 -28.05 3.67 27.43
N ASP A 16 -27.44 3.29 28.55
CA ASP A 16 -26.19 2.50 28.62
C ASP A 16 -26.42 0.99 28.64
N LEU A 17 -27.66 0.50 28.47
CA LEU A 17 -27.98 -0.92 28.49
C LEU A 17 -28.37 -1.43 27.10
N VAL A 18 -27.95 -2.65 26.80
CA VAL A 18 -28.31 -3.39 25.58
C VAL A 18 -29.07 -4.64 26.01
N PHE A 19 -30.28 -4.79 25.49
CA PHE A 19 -31.21 -5.89 25.73
C PHE A 19 -31.29 -6.77 24.49
N TYR A 20 -31.13 -8.08 24.68
CA TYR A 20 -31.28 -9.06 23.61
C TYR A 20 -31.60 -10.44 24.19
N ASN A 21 -32.20 -11.31 23.38
CA ASN A 21 -32.40 -12.71 23.76
C ASN A 21 -31.18 -13.55 23.36
N LEU A 22 -30.68 -14.37 24.28
CA LEU A 22 -29.63 -15.36 24.03
C LEU A 22 -30.09 -16.71 24.56
N ASN A 23 -30.23 -17.69 23.68
CA ASN A 23 -30.66 -19.06 24.01
C ASN A 23 -31.98 -19.10 24.82
N GLY A 24 -32.96 -18.29 24.42
CA GLY A 24 -34.26 -18.22 25.09
C GLY A 24 -34.28 -17.36 26.35
N LYS A 25 -33.12 -16.90 26.85
CA LYS A 25 -33.02 -16.03 28.04
C LYS A 25 -32.86 -14.57 27.65
N ASN A 26 -33.57 -13.71 28.37
CA ASN A 26 -33.47 -12.27 28.24
C ASN A 26 -32.19 -11.78 28.93
N ILE A 27 -31.25 -11.26 28.14
CA ILE A 27 -29.95 -10.75 28.61
C ILE A 27 -29.97 -9.23 28.59
N VAL A 28 -29.38 -8.65 29.64
CA VAL A 28 -29.01 -7.24 29.68
C VAL A 28 -27.51 -7.12 29.92
N ARG A 29 -26.86 -6.26 29.13
CA ARG A 29 -25.47 -5.87 29.36
C ARG A 29 -25.36 -4.35 29.34
N LYS A 30 -24.37 -3.79 30.03
CA LYS A 30 -23.92 -2.45 29.71
C LYS A 30 -23.40 -2.44 28.26
N LYS A 31 -23.63 -1.35 27.54
CA LYS A 31 -22.99 -1.06 26.26
C LYS A 31 -21.48 -1.22 26.46
N SER A 32 -20.96 -2.33 25.94
CA SER A 32 -19.53 -2.49 25.74
C SER A 32 -19.24 -2.23 24.28
N GLY A 33 -18.22 -1.42 24.05
CA GLY A 33 -17.87 -0.90 22.73
C GLY A 33 -16.74 0.12 22.85
N PHE A 34 -16.35 0.65 21.70
CA PHE A 34 -15.32 1.67 21.63
C PHE A 34 -15.72 2.92 22.41
N ASN A 35 -14.99 3.26 23.46
CA ASN A 35 -15.14 4.51 24.18
C ASN A 35 -14.05 5.47 23.73
N LYS A 36 -14.40 6.53 22.99
CA LYS A 36 -13.45 7.49 22.42
C LYS A 36 -12.58 8.15 23.49
N ASN A 37 -13.15 8.55 24.63
CA ASN A 37 -12.40 9.16 25.73
C ASN A 37 -11.41 8.17 26.35
N ALA A 38 -11.83 6.92 26.55
CA ALA A 38 -10.96 5.86 27.06
C ALA A 38 -9.89 5.46 26.03
N PHE A 39 -10.20 5.50 24.74
CA PHE A 39 -9.25 5.23 23.66
C PHE A 39 -8.08 6.21 23.70
N HIS A 40 -8.31 7.49 23.97
CA HIS A 40 -7.22 8.47 24.04
C HIS A 40 -6.42 8.40 25.35
N LYS A 41 -7.03 8.01 26.48
CA LYS A 41 -6.42 8.17 27.81
C LYS A 41 -6.02 6.88 28.52
N SER A 42 -6.70 5.77 28.26
CA SER A 42 -6.50 4.53 29.03
C SER A 42 -5.30 3.72 28.54
N ALA A 43 -4.52 3.16 29.47
CA ALA A 43 -3.46 2.19 29.16
C ALA A 43 -4.00 0.93 28.48
N SER A 44 -5.25 0.52 28.78
CA SER A 44 -5.87 -0.65 28.14
C SER A 44 -6.01 -0.54 26.62
N TYR A 45 -6.01 0.69 26.07
CA TYR A 45 -6.11 0.96 24.64
C TYR A 45 -4.75 1.24 23.98
N GLU A 46 -3.63 1.15 24.69
CA GLU A 46 -2.31 1.51 24.15
C GLU A 46 -1.95 0.73 22.90
N LYS A 47 -2.04 -0.61 22.93
CA LYS A 47 -1.76 -1.46 21.76
C LYS A 47 -2.70 -1.16 20.59
N VAL A 48 -3.97 -0.83 20.87
CA VAL A 48 -4.95 -0.46 19.84
C VAL A 48 -4.59 0.88 19.21
N ARG A 49 -4.17 1.88 20.01
CA ARG A 49 -3.69 3.18 19.51
C ARG A 49 -2.46 3.03 18.63
N GLN A 50 -1.47 2.26 19.10
CA GLN A 50 -0.23 1.99 18.35
C GLN A 50 -0.55 1.36 16.99
N ASN A 51 -1.33 0.29 16.97
CA ASN A 51 -1.75 -0.36 15.72
C ASN A 51 -2.54 0.61 14.82
N SER A 52 -3.50 1.35 15.38
CA SER A 52 -4.32 2.29 14.60
C SER A 52 -3.50 3.40 13.96
N SER A 53 -2.46 3.89 14.65
CA SER A 53 -1.52 4.89 14.11
C SER A 53 -0.76 4.33 12.91
N GLU A 54 -0.15 3.15 13.08
CA GLU A 54 0.60 2.45 12.04
C GLU A 54 -0.28 2.11 10.82
N PHE A 55 -1.50 1.62 11.03
CA PHE A 55 -2.44 1.33 9.94
C PHE A 55 -2.89 2.60 9.21
N GLY A 56 -3.08 3.70 9.92
CA GLY A 56 -3.37 5.01 9.34
C GLY A 56 -2.25 5.47 8.41
N HIS A 57 -1.00 5.33 8.85
CA HIS A 57 0.19 5.60 8.04
C HIS A 57 0.23 4.75 6.76
N CYS A 58 0.12 3.43 6.90
CA CYS A 58 0.15 2.49 5.77
C CYS A 58 -0.96 2.79 4.74
N SER A 59 -2.16 3.13 5.22
CA SER A 59 -3.30 3.44 4.37
C SER A 59 -3.08 4.71 3.55
N LYS A 60 -2.48 5.75 4.13
CA LYS A 60 -2.19 7.00 3.43
C LYS A 60 -1.07 6.82 2.42
N VAL A 61 0.04 6.19 2.80
CA VAL A 61 1.15 5.89 1.88
C VAL A 61 0.67 5.04 0.70
N GLY A 62 -0.06 3.96 0.98
CA GLY A 62 -0.62 3.10 -0.06
C GLY A 62 -1.68 3.79 -0.94
N LYS A 63 -2.34 4.85 -0.45
CA LYS A 63 -3.22 5.69 -1.27
C LYS A 63 -2.41 6.55 -2.23
N ILE A 64 -1.40 7.26 -1.74
CA ILE A 64 -0.57 8.18 -2.55
C ILE A 64 0.06 7.44 -3.72
N ILE A 65 0.71 6.31 -3.46
CA ILE A 65 1.34 5.50 -4.51
C ILE A 65 0.33 5.09 -5.58
N ARG A 66 -0.84 4.57 -5.17
CA ARG A 66 -1.88 4.15 -6.13
C ARG A 66 -2.47 5.32 -6.90
N GLN A 67 -2.50 6.53 -6.34
CA GLN A 67 -2.96 7.71 -7.06
C GLN A 67 -1.97 8.10 -8.17
N CYS A 68 -0.66 8.05 -7.91
CA CYS A 68 0.36 8.27 -8.95
C CYS A 68 0.24 7.25 -10.09
N LEU A 69 -0.14 6.01 -9.78
CA LEU A 69 -0.20 4.91 -10.73
C LEU A 69 -1.62 4.64 -11.28
N GLU A 70 -2.60 5.49 -10.96
CA GLU A 70 -4.03 5.21 -11.16
C GLU A 70 -4.36 4.83 -12.61
N VAL A 71 -3.71 5.49 -13.57
CA VAL A 71 -3.92 5.28 -15.01
C VAL A 71 -3.54 3.87 -15.47
N TYR A 72 -2.55 3.23 -14.84
CA TYR A 72 -2.08 1.89 -15.21
C TYR A 72 -2.81 0.81 -14.41
N ILE A 73 -2.99 1.02 -13.11
CA ILE A 73 -3.62 0.01 -12.24
C ILE A 73 -5.09 -0.22 -12.58
N LYS A 74 -5.78 0.75 -13.19
CA LYS A 74 -7.15 0.58 -13.67
C LYS A 74 -7.26 -0.50 -14.76
N GLU A 75 -6.21 -0.72 -15.54
CA GLU A 75 -6.16 -1.77 -16.56
C GLU A 75 -5.92 -3.17 -15.97
N SER A 76 -5.60 -3.29 -14.67
CA SER A 76 -5.32 -4.58 -14.02
C SER A 76 -6.56 -5.40 -13.64
N ASP A 77 -7.75 -4.78 -13.71
CA ASP A 77 -9.07 -5.37 -13.41
C ASP A 77 -9.14 -6.19 -12.11
N ASP A 78 -8.42 -5.75 -11.07
CA ASP A 78 -8.42 -6.39 -9.76
C ASP A 78 -9.28 -5.61 -8.75
N PRO A 79 -10.50 -6.08 -8.44
CA PRO A 79 -11.39 -5.39 -7.50
C PRO A 79 -10.84 -5.38 -6.08
N LEU A 80 -9.84 -6.23 -5.77
CA LEU A 80 -9.21 -6.34 -4.46
C LEU A 80 -7.83 -5.68 -4.39
N LEU A 81 -7.40 -4.98 -5.44
CA LEU A 81 -6.07 -4.38 -5.52
C LEU A 81 -5.80 -3.44 -4.34
N TYR A 82 -6.79 -2.64 -3.95
CA TYR A 82 -6.66 -1.73 -2.81
C TYR A 82 -6.35 -2.49 -1.51
N GLN A 83 -7.10 -3.54 -1.17
CA GLN A 83 -6.87 -4.28 0.06
C GLN A 83 -5.52 -5.00 0.02
N LYS A 84 -5.16 -5.59 -1.13
CA LYS A 84 -3.87 -6.26 -1.33
C LYS A 84 -2.70 -5.30 -1.16
N PHE A 85 -2.78 -4.10 -1.75
CA PHE A 85 -1.72 -3.11 -1.64
C PHE A 85 -1.63 -2.50 -0.23
N ALA A 86 -2.77 -2.29 0.44
CA ALA A 86 -2.77 -1.87 1.85
C ALA A 86 -2.16 -2.94 2.77
N LYS A 87 -2.39 -4.22 2.49
CA LYS A 87 -1.74 -5.35 3.18
C LYS A 87 -0.23 -5.31 2.96
N LEU A 88 0.22 -5.13 1.71
CA LEU A 88 1.64 -4.99 1.39
C LEU A 88 2.29 -3.86 2.20
N MET A 89 1.69 -2.67 2.25
CA MET A 89 2.23 -1.55 3.04
C MET A 89 2.35 -1.90 4.52
N THR A 90 1.38 -2.65 5.06
CA THR A 90 1.42 -3.11 6.46
C THR A 90 2.57 -4.09 6.68
N GLU A 91 2.74 -5.07 5.79
CA GLU A 91 3.80 -6.08 5.86
C GLU A 91 5.20 -5.43 5.73
N ILE A 92 5.36 -4.49 4.80
CA ILE A 92 6.60 -3.71 4.66
C ILE A 92 6.88 -2.90 5.92
N LYS A 93 5.88 -2.20 6.46
CA LYS A 93 6.02 -1.45 7.72
C LYS A 93 6.36 -2.36 8.90
N ASP A 94 5.95 -3.64 8.88
CA ASP A 94 6.34 -4.59 9.94
C ASP A 94 7.82 -4.97 9.91
N LEU A 95 8.53 -4.70 8.80
CA LEU A 95 10.00 -4.84 8.69
C LEU A 95 10.78 -3.65 9.26
N ASP A 96 10.10 -2.59 9.70
CA ASP A 96 10.73 -1.50 10.45
C ASP A 96 11.11 -1.98 11.86
N ASN A 97 12.37 -2.37 11.99
CA ASN A 97 12.98 -2.80 13.26
C ASN A 97 13.67 -1.66 14.02
N ALA A 98 13.73 -0.45 13.44
CA ALA A 98 14.39 0.69 14.05
C ALA A 98 13.43 1.51 14.93
N SER A 99 12.16 1.59 14.53
CA SER A 99 11.14 2.37 15.25
C SER A 99 10.43 1.57 16.34
N GLU A 100 10.03 2.25 17.41
CA GLU A 100 9.16 1.67 18.43
C GLU A 100 7.77 1.31 17.87
N LYS A 101 7.12 0.32 18.49
CA LYS A 101 5.74 -0.05 18.13
C LYS A 101 4.78 1.15 18.30
N GLY A 102 3.96 1.38 17.29
CA GLY A 102 3.09 2.54 17.15
C GLY A 102 3.70 3.69 16.35
N LYS A 103 5.01 3.65 16.10
CA LYS A 103 5.77 4.63 15.33
C LYS A 103 6.45 4.03 14.10
N ARG A 104 6.26 2.73 13.83
CA ARG A 104 6.85 2.06 12.67
C ARG A 104 6.30 2.64 11.37
N THR A 105 7.18 2.78 10.38
CA THR A 105 6.86 3.44 9.12
C THR A 105 7.12 2.55 7.90
N VAL A 106 6.36 2.78 6.83
CA VAL A 106 6.62 2.15 5.54
C VAL A 106 8.01 2.54 5.00
N LYS A 107 8.44 3.80 5.19
CA LYS A 107 9.75 4.29 4.73
C LYS A 107 10.91 3.47 5.31
N SER A 108 10.91 3.28 6.63
CA SER A 108 11.94 2.47 7.31
C SER A 108 11.87 1.00 6.88
N GLY A 109 10.66 0.47 6.68
CA GLY A 109 10.47 -0.87 6.12
C GLY A 109 11.06 -1.02 4.71
N LEU A 110 10.84 -0.04 3.84
CA LEU A 110 11.38 0.00 2.47
C LEU A 110 12.91 0.18 2.43
N ALA A 111 13.52 0.76 3.46
CA ALA A 111 14.97 0.84 3.58
C ALA A 111 15.63 -0.55 3.79
N THR A 112 14.84 -1.58 4.13
CA THR A 112 15.33 -2.96 4.20
C THR A 112 15.30 -3.62 2.82
N GLU A 113 16.27 -4.49 2.55
CA GLU A 113 16.30 -5.28 1.30
C GLU A 113 15.01 -6.09 1.11
N SER A 114 14.50 -6.69 2.19
CA SER A 114 13.26 -7.47 2.13
C SER A 114 12.05 -6.59 1.82
N GLY A 115 11.96 -5.40 2.40
CA GLY A 115 10.84 -4.50 2.15
C GLY A 115 10.82 -3.99 0.71
N MET A 116 11.98 -3.61 0.18
CA MET A 116 12.11 -3.22 -1.22
C MET A 116 11.79 -4.39 -2.16
N LYS A 117 12.23 -5.61 -1.84
CA LYS A 117 11.89 -6.81 -2.61
C LYS A 117 10.39 -7.10 -2.60
N MET A 118 9.71 -6.93 -1.46
CA MET A 118 8.25 -7.09 -1.39
C MET A 118 7.53 -6.09 -2.29
N LEU A 119 8.00 -4.84 -2.36
CA LEU A 119 7.44 -3.83 -3.26
C LEU A 119 7.63 -4.20 -4.74
N ARG A 120 8.85 -4.60 -5.13
CA ARG A 120 9.19 -5.04 -6.50
C ARG A 120 8.40 -6.26 -6.95
N ASN A 121 8.19 -7.22 -6.05
CA ASN A 121 7.50 -8.46 -6.35
C ASN A 121 5.97 -8.34 -6.28
N PHE A 122 5.43 -7.17 -5.91
CA PHE A 122 3.99 -6.99 -5.88
C PHE A 122 3.40 -7.01 -7.30
N GLN A 123 2.49 -7.95 -7.54
CA GLN A 123 1.77 -8.06 -8.80
C GLN A 123 0.49 -7.21 -8.76
N PHE A 124 0.29 -6.40 -9.79
CA PHE A 124 -0.89 -5.56 -9.92
C PHE A 124 -1.96 -6.28 -10.73
N GLY A 125 -2.93 -6.84 -10.02
CA GLY A 125 -4.01 -7.65 -10.59
C GLY A 125 -3.47 -8.84 -11.38
N ASN A 126 -3.95 -9.01 -12.61
CA ASN A 126 -3.54 -10.12 -13.48
C ASN A 126 -2.39 -9.75 -14.43
N ILE A 127 -1.86 -8.53 -14.34
CA ILE A 127 -0.75 -8.09 -15.19
C ILE A 127 0.55 -8.66 -14.62
N GLN A 128 1.35 -9.29 -15.48
CA GLN A 128 2.58 -9.92 -15.06
C GLN A 128 3.58 -8.88 -14.52
N GLY A 129 4.22 -9.22 -13.40
CA GLY A 129 5.22 -8.36 -12.77
C GLY A 129 6.53 -8.25 -13.57
N LEU A 130 7.46 -7.48 -13.01
CA LEU A 130 8.77 -7.20 -13.59
C LEU A 130 9.93 -7.96 -12.93
N GLU A 131 9.64 -8.87 -12.01
CA GLU A 131 10.67 -9.72 -11.40
C GLU A 131 11.46 -10.46 -12.50
N ASN A 132 12.78 -10.26 -12.51
CA ASN A 132 13.73 -10.76 -13.53
C ASN A 132 13.49 -10.28 -14.97
N ALA A 133 12.52 -9.40 -15.20
CA ALA A 133 12.17 -8.87 -16.52
C ALA A 133 12.83 -7.52 -16.80
N ALA A 134 13.03 -6.73 -15.75
CA ALA A 134 13.63 -5.40 -15.84
C ALA A 134 14.56 -5.14 -14.65
N THR A 135 15.64 -4.42 -14.89
CA THR A 135 16.52 -3.87 -13.85
C THR A 135 16.87 -2.43 -14.18
N ILE A 136 17.15 -1.63 -13.15
CA ILE A 136 17.61 -0.24 -13.31
C ILE A 136 19.06 -0.14 -12.85
N SER A 137 19.90 0.47 -13.70
CA SER A 137 21.25 0.90 -13.40
C SER A 137 21.27 2.42 -13.23
N ALA A 138 22.01 2.92 -12.25
CA ALA A 138 22.23 4.35 -12.07
C ALA A 138 23.50 4.79 -12.81
N GLY A 139 23.34 5.66 -13.80
CA GLY A 139 24.41 6.41 -14.45
C GLY A 139 24.74 7.70 -13.71
N LEU A 140 25.73 8.43 -14.21
CA LEU A 140 26.12 9.73 -13.64
C LEU A 140 25.05 10.80 -13.88
N TRP A 141 24.43 10.78 -15.06
CA TRP A 141 23.49 11.80 -15.54
C TRP A 141 22.07 11.25 -15.77
N ASP A 142 21.93 9.94 -15.86
CA ASP A 142 20.73 9.24 -16.28
C ASP A 142 20.59 7.89 -15.54
N TYR A 143 19.49 7.21 -15.82
CA TYR A 143 19.27 5.82 -15.46
C TYR A 143 19.20 4.96 -16.73
N GLY A 144 19.72 3.75 -16.65
CA GLY A 144 19.54 2.71 -17.66
C GLY A 144 18.49 1.71 -17.21
N LEU A 145 17.45 1.52 -18.02
CA LEU A 145 16.48 0.44 -17.87
C LEU A 145 16.91 -0.72 -18.76
N VAL A 146 17.37 -1.82 -18.16
CA VAL A 146 17.74 -3.04 -18.87
C VAL A 146 16.56 -4.00 -18.88
N LEU A 147 16.16 -4.46 -20.06
CA LEU A 147 15.08 -5.45 -20.22
C LEU A 147 15.65 -6.82 -20.59
N ASP A 148 14.98 -7.88 -20.15
CA ASP A 148 15.28 -9.24 -20.63
C ASP A 148 15.08 -9.33 -22.15
N LYS A 149 15.97 -10.05 -22.83
CA LYS A 149 16.01 -10.14 -24.31
C LYS A 149 14.75 -10.75 -24.92
N ASN A 150 13.97 -11.50 -24.16
CA ASN A 150 12.73 -12.11 -24.64
C ASN A 150 11.53 -11.16 -24.58
N ILE A 151 11.70 -9.97 -24.00
CA ILE A 151 10.66 -8.96 -23.91
C ILE A 151 10.61 -8.18 -25.22
N VAL A 152 9.46 -8.26 -25.89
CA VAL A 152 9.18 -7.52 -27.11
C VAL A 152 8.05 -6.55 -26.82
N VAL A 153 8.34 -5.25 -26.93
CA VAL A 153 7.46 -4.12 -26.61
C VAL A 153 7.62 -3.04 -27.67
N ASP A 154 6.59 -2.22 -27.87
CA ASP A 154 6.63 -1.03 -28.74
C ASP A 154 6.60 0.28 -27.95
N GLU A 155 6.24 0.22 -26.67
CA GLU A 155 6.13 1.37 -25.78
C GLU A 155 6.57 0.98 -24.36
N ILE A 156 7.45 1.80 -23.78
CA ILE A 156 7.89 1.72 -22.40
C ILE A 156 7.48 3.02 -21.71
N ILE A 157 6.84 2.91 -20.55
CA ILE A 157 6.51 4.04 -19.70
C ILE A 157 7.22 3.84 -18.36
N ILE A 158 7.86 4.90 -17.89
CA ILE A 158 8.57 4.94 -16.62
C ILE A 158 7.96 6.07 -15.80
N GLU A 159 7.32 5.73 -14.69
CA GLU A 159 6.93 6.69 -13.67
C GLU A 159 8.00 6.69 -12.58
N THR A 160 8.67 7.81 -12.40
CA THR A 160 9.56 8.03 -11.26
C THR A 160 8.80 8.76 -10.18
N LEU A 161 8.66 8.15 -9.00
CA LEU A 161 7.89 8.67 -7.87
C LEU A 161 8.83 9.10 -6.75
N ARG A 162 8.57 10.29 -6.21
CA ARG A 162 9.08 10.75 -4.93
C ARG A 162 7.93 10.87 -3.95
N ILE A 163 8.11 10.36 -2.73
CA ILE A 163 7.07 10.38 -1.70
C ILE A 163 7.62 11.04 -0.45
N ASP A 164 6.93 12.09 0.00
CA ASP A 164 7.07 12.58 1.35
C ASP A 164 6.17 11.75 2.28
N PHE A 165 6.79 10.86 3.05
CA PHE A 165 6.10 9.94 3.94
C PHE A 165 5.52 10.62 5.20
N GLU A 166 5.98 11.82 5.54
CA GLU A 166 5.51 12.56 6.72
C GLU A 166 4.32 13.44 6.34
N GLU A 167 4.49 14.24 5.29
CA GLU A 167 3.46 15.15 4.77
C GLU A 167 2.42 14.45 3.90
N HIS A 168 2.67 13.18 3.55
CA HIS A 168 1.77 12.38 2.73
C HIS A 168 1.52 13.02 1.36
N LYS A 169 2.60 13.54 0.75
CA LYS A 169 2.62 14.17 -0.57
C LYS A 169 3.47 13.34 -1.53
N SER A 170 3.23 13.51 -2.81
CA SER A 170 4.02 12.88 -3.87
C SER A 170 4.27 13.82 -5.02
N GLU A 171 5.43 13.64 -5.62
CA GLU A 171 5.75 14.13 -6.96
C GLU A 171 6.05 12.94 -7.83
N HIS A 172 5.65 12.99 -9.10
CA HIS A 172 5.98 11.94 -10.04
C HIS A 172 6.23 12.53 -11.42
N PHE A 173 7.13 11.87 -12.15
CA PHE A 173 7.46 12.23 -13.52
C PHE A 173 7.27 11.02 -14.42
N LYS A 174 6.49 11.22 -15.49
CA LYS A 174 6.28 10.23 -16.53
C LYS A 174 7.26 10.47 -17.67
N GLN A 175 8.09 9.47 -17.97
CA GLN A 175 8.82 9.39 -19.22
C GLN A 175 8.24 8.26 -20.09
N GLN A 176 8.07 8.54 -21.38
CA GLN A 176 7.56 7.60 -22.36
C GLN A 176 8.58 7.40 -23.47
N ILE A 177 8.86 6.15 -23.82
CA ILE A 177 9.85 5.74 -24.81
C ILE A 177 9.13 4.84 -25.82
N PHE A 178 9.19 5.20 -27.11
CA PHE A 178 8.70 4.36 -28.20
C PHE A 178 9.85 3.51 -28.75
N VAL A 179 9.61 2.21 -28.89
CA VAL A 179 10.63 1.22 -29.26
C VAL A 179 10.47 0.86 -30.74
N GLU A 180 11.23 1.52 -31.60
CA GLU A 180 11.26 1.20 -33.05
C GLU A 180 12.09 -0.06 -33.32
N LYS A 181 13.16 -0.27 -32.55
CA LYS A 181 14.05 -1.43 -32.64
C LYS A 181 14.34 -1.93 -31.22
N PRO A 182 14.25 -3.24 -30.94
CA PRO A 182 14.57 -3.78 -29.64
C PRO A 182 16.01 -3.47 -29.24
N MET A 183 16.17 -2.77 -28.11
CA MET A 183 17.44 -2.54 -27.45
C MET A 183 17.47 -3.30 -26.12
N ASN A 184 18.67 -3.63 -25.64
CA ASN A 184 18.84 -4.25 -24.33
C ASN A 184 18.70 -3.23 -23.19
N GLU A 185 18.98 -1.95 -23.47
CA GLU A 185 19.00 -0.87 -22.49
C GLU A 185 18.33 0.38 -23.05
N TYR A 186 17.52 1.03 -22.22
CA TYR A 186 16.79 2.25 -22.53
C TYR A 186 17.13 3.31 -21.49
N VAL A 187 17.53 4.49 -21.94
CA VAL A 187 17.99 5.57 -21.04
C VAL A 187 16.81 6.47 -20.64
N PHE A 188 16.76 6.84 -19.36
CA PHE A 188 15.79 7.80 -18.86
C PHE A 188 16.39 8.79 -17.87
N GLN A 189 15.80 9.97 -17.79
CA GLN A 189 16.38 11.10 -17.06
C GLN A 189 16.27 10.93 -15.54
N LYS A 190 17.27 11.45 -14.83
CA LYS A 190 17.17 11.68 -13.39
C LYS A 190 16.33 12.94 -13.15
N HIS A 191 15.21 12.79 -12.44
CA HIS A 191 14.31 13.91 -12.13
C HIS A 191 14.40 14.39 -10.68
N PHE A 192 14.97 13.58 -9.79
CA PHE A 192 15.14 13.88 -8.37
C PHE A 192 16.60 13.73 -7.96
N SER A 193 16.95 14.28 -6.80
CA SER A 193 18.30 14.12 -6.22
C SER A 193 18.54 12.66 -5.82
N ASP A 194 19.77 12.17 -6.00
CA ASP A 194 20.16 10.81 -5.60
C ASP A 194 20.10 10.58 -4.06
N GLU A 195 20.03 11.65 -3.26
CA GLU A 195 19.87 11.58 -1.80
C GLU A 195 18.44 11.25 -1.36
N GLU A 196 17.46 11.37 -2.26
CA GLU A 196 16.04 11.16 -1.96
C GLU A 196 15.61 9.74 -2.31
N LEU A 197 14.83 9.11 -1.42
CA LEU A 197 14.24 7.80 -1.73
C LEU A 197 13.20 7.97 -2.84
N GLN A 198 13.51 7.41 -4.00
CA GLN A 198 12.65 7.40 -5.18
C GLN A 198 12.30 5.98 -5.61
N PHE A 199 11.20 5.85 -6.33
CA PHE A 199 10.70 4.57 -6.84
C PHE A 199 10.48 4.68 -8.34
N HIS A 200 10.88 3.66 -9.08
CA HIS A 200 10.60 3.58 -10.50
C HIS A 200 9.54 2.51 -10.74
N PHE A 201 8.41 2.93 -11.30
CA PHE A 201 7.36 2.04 -11.75
C PHE A 201 7.41 1.97 -13.27
N VAL A 202 7.60 0.78 -13.81
CA VAL A 202 7.76 0.57 -15.25
C VAL A 202 6.51 -0.12 -15.78
N VAL A 203 6.05 0.31 -16.95
CA VAL A 203 4.95 -0.27 -17.70
C VAL A 203 5.45 -0.59 -19.10
N LEU A 204 5.28 -1.85 -19.49
CA LEU A 204 5.72 -2.39 -20.76
C LEU A 204 4.50 -2.70 -21.61
N LYS A 205 4.40 -2.04 -22.77
CA LYS A 205 3.23 -2.13 -23.65
C LYS A 205 3.59 -2.72 -25.01
N LYS A 206 2.59 -3.38 -25.60
CA LYS A 206 2.62 -3.89 -26.96
C LYS A 206 1.24 -3.76 -27.58
N ASP A 207 1.16 -3.22 -28.79
CA ASP A 207 -0.08 -2.99 -29.52
C ASP A 207 -1.13 -2.24 -28.66
N GLY A 208 -0.64 -1.27 -27.86
CA GLY A 208 -1.45 -0.46 -26.95
C GLY A 208 -1.88 -1.14 -25.65
N LYS A 209 -1.56 -2.42 -25.41
CA LYS A 209 -1.92 -3.16 -24.19
C LYS A 209 -0.75 -3.28 -23.22
N ILE A 210 -1.02 -3.19 -21.92
CA ILE A 210 -0.02 -3.47 -20.88
C ILE A 210 0.27 -4.96 -20.82
N MET A 211 1.50 -5.33 -21.15
CA MET A 211 2.00 -6.70 -21.07
C MET A 211 2.56 -7.01 -19.68
N ARG A 212 3.31 -6.06 -19.11
CA ARG A 212 3.90 -6.17 -17.77
C ARG A 212 3.92 -4.81 -17.09
N MET A 213 3.81 -4.81 -15.77
CA MET A 213 4.05 -3.60 -14.97
C MET A 213 4.48 -3.93 -13.55
N GLY A 214 5.22 -3.03 -12.92
CA GLY A 214 5.69 -3.22 -11.55
C GLY A 214 6.75 -2.21 -11.13
N PHE A 215 7.17 -2.30 -9.86
CA PHE A 215 8.32 -1.55 -9.37
C PHE A 215 9.62 -2.27 -9.74
N VAL A 216 10.67 -1.48 -10.04
CA VAL A 216 12.02 -1.94 -10.39
C VAL A 216 13.06 -1.28 -9.51
#